data_AF-A0A6J0WYL4-F1
#
_entry.id   AF-A0A6J0WYL4-F1
#
_cell.length_a   1.000
_cell.length_b   1.000
_cell.length_c   1.000
_cell.angle_alpha   90.00
_cell.angle_beta   90.00
_cell.angle_gamma   90.00
#
_symmetry.space_group_name_H-M   'P 1'
#
loop_
_entity.id
_entity.type
_entity.pdbx_description
1 polymer ?
#
loop_
_entity_poly.entity_id
_entity_poly.type
_entity_poly.pdbx_seq_one_letter_code
_entity_poly.pdbx_strand_id
1 'polypeptide(L)'
;MAAVSDPVGLGAPWGPARPEPPPTRFHPVHGANIRVDLSGTRATRVESFAHGVCFSREPLAPGQVFLVEIEEKELGWCGHLRLGLTALDPASLAAVPEFSLPDLVSLGHTWVFAITRHHNRVPREGRPEAEALAPSRPPALLVEPYLCIEQFRIPRDRLVGRSRPGLYSHLLDQLCELNVLPPTARRSRLGVLFCPRPDGTADMHIVINGEDMGPSARGLPAAQPLYAVVDVFASTKSVRLVQLEYGLPSLQTLCRLVIQRSVVHRLAIDGLHLPKGLKDFCKYE
;
A
#
# COMPACT_ATOMS: atom_id res chain seq x y z
N MET A 1 27.50 9.70 42.47
CA MET A 1 26.82 10.72 41.66
C MET A 1 26.51 10.10 40.31
N ALA A 2 25.26 9.70 40.08
CA ALA A 2 24.84 9.09 38.82
C ALA A 2 24.54 10.21 37.81
N ALA A 3 25.17 10.12 36.64
CA ALA A 3 24.98 11.08 35.56
C ALA A 3 23.53 10.99 35.04
N VAL A 4 22.86 12.14 35.01
CA VAL A 4 21.53 12.30 34.43
C VAL A 4 21.68 12.14 32.92
N SER A 5 20.99 11.15 32.35
CA SER A 5 20.90 10.93 30.92
C SER A 5 20.18 12.09 30.24
N ASP A 6 20.76 12.61 29.15
CA ASP A 6 20.20 13.70 28.35
C ASP A 6 18.76 13.43 27.90
N PRO A 7 17.90 14.46 27.85
CA PRO A 7 16.56 14.34 27.32
C PRO A 7 16.62 14.00 25.83
N VAL A 8 15.83 13.01 25.41
CA VAL A 8 15.60 12.64 24.02
C VAL A 8 15.15 13.89 23.26
N GLY A 9 16.02 14.41 22.39
CA GLY A 9 15.68 15.49 21.47
C GLY A 9 14.57 15.03 20.53
N LEU A 10 13.33 15.42 20.83
CA LEU A 10 12.24 15.45 19.87
C LEU A 10 12.67 16.45 18.79
N GLY A 11 13.09 15.93 17.63
CA GLY A 11 13.48 16.74 16.48
C GLY A 11 12.44 17.82 16.16
N ALA A 12 12.95 18.93 15.62
CA ALA A 12 12.26 20.20 15.39
C ALA A 12 10.75 20.12 15.02
N PRO A 13 9.91 21.04 15.53
CA PRO A 13 8.49 21.05 15.25
C PRO A 13 8.24 21.37 13.77
N TRP A 14 7.59 20.40 13.12
CA TRP A 14 6.79 20.48 11.91
C TRP A 14 6.97 21.74 11.03
N GLY A 15 7.59 21.56 9.86
CA GLY A 15 7.28 22.41 8.71
C GLY A 15 5.76 22.41 8.41
N PRO A 16 5.25 23.38 7.65
CA PRO A 16 3.81 23.60 7.49
C PRO A 16 3.11 22.28 7.11
N ALA A 17 2.19 21.85 7.97
CA ALA A 17 1.41 20.63 7.78
C ALA A 17 0.70 20.74 6.42
N ARG A 18 1.09 19.87 5.48
CA ARG A 18 0.39 19.76 4.21
C ARG A 18 -1.06 19.34 4.55
N PRO A 19 -2.09 20.04 4.02
CA PRO A 19 -3.46 19.67 4.31
C PRO A 19 -3.69 18.20 3.96
N GLU A 20 -4.34 17.47 4.87
CA GLU A 20 -4.61 16.05 4.64
C GLU A 20 -5.43 15.88 3.35
N PRO A 21 -5.07 14.91 2.49
CA PRO A 21 -5.85 14.64 1.31
C PRO A 21 -7.25 14.13 1.70
N PRO A 22 -8.28 14.46 0.92
CA PRO A 22 -9.64 14.00 1.21
C PRO A 22 -9.73 12.46 1.18
N PRO A 23 -10.69 11.87 1.91
CA PRO A 23 -10.91 10.43 1.89
C PRO A 23 -11.09 9.90 0.47
N THR A 24 -10.36 8.83 0.15
CA THR A 24 -10.43 8.23 -1.18
C THR A 24 -11.75 7.50 -1.37
N ARG A 25 -12.32 7.61 -2.57
CA ARG A 25 -13.50 6.86 -3.02
C ARG A 25 -13.27 6.31 -4.41
N PHE A 26 -14.03 5.31 -4.79
CA PHE A 26 -14.14 4.86 -6.18
C PHE A 26 -14.97 5.85 -6.99
N HIS A 27 -14.57 6.05 -8.24
CA HIS A 27 -15.31 6.85 -9.22
C HIS A 27 -16.62 6.14 -9.62
N PRO A 28 -17.71 6.88 -9.92
CA PRO A 28 -18.96 6.28 -10.41
C PRO A 28 -18.82 5.63 -11.80
N VAL A 29 -17.89 6.10 -12.64
CA VAL A 29 -17.52 5.42 -13.88
C VAL A 29 -16.60 4.24 -13.54
N HIS A 30 -17.03 3.04 -13.88
CA HIS A 30 -16.34 1.77 -13.68
C HIS A 30 -16.81 0.74 -14.70
N GLY A 31 -16.16 -0.43 -14.76
CA GLY A 31 -16.52 -1.52 -15.64
C GLY A 31 -17.93 -2.06 -15.38
N ALA A 32 -18.53 -2.65 -16.42
CA ALA A 32 -19.92 -3.12 -16.41
C ALA A 32 -20.21 -4.17 -15.32
N ASN A 33 -19.19 -4.96 -14.93
CA ASN A 33 -19.34 -6.02 -13.93
C ASN A 33 -18.99 -5.55 -12.51
N ILE A 34 -18.76 -4.27 -12.29
CA ILE A 34 -18.47 -3.70 -10.97
C ILE A 34 -19.74 -3.09 -10.36
N ARG A 35 -19.92 -3.33 -9.07
CA ARG A 35 -20.82 -2.57 -8.22
C ARG A 35 -20.02 -1.89 -7.13
N VAL A 36 -20.11 -0.58 -7.08
CA VAL A 36 -19.59 0.24 -6.00
C VAL A 36 -20.67 0.42 -4.93
N ASP A 37 -20.32 0.31 -3.65
CA ASP A 37 -21.26 0.54 -2.55
C ASP A 37 -21.66 2.03 -2.41
N LEU A 38 -22.69 2.30 -1.61
CA LEU A 38 -23.22 3.67 -1.43
C LEU A 38 -22.17 4.64 -0.86
N SER A 39 -21.24 4.14 -0.05
CA SER A 39 -20.13 4.94 0.47
C SER A 39 -19.00 5.13 -0.54
N GLY A 40 -19.01 4.49 -1.72
CA GLY A 40 -17.92 4.62 -2.67
C GLY A 40 -16.61 4.01 -2.18
N THR A 41 -16.65 3.11 -1.19
CA THR A 41 -15.48 2.55 -0.52
C THR A 41 -15.25 1.10 -0.84
N ARG A 42 -16.24 0.38 -1.36
CA ARG A 42 -16.12 -1.03 -1.76
C ARG A 42 -16.49 -1.20 -3.22
N ALA A 43 -15.64 -1.86 -3.97
CA ALA A 43 -15.92 -2.30 -5.34
C ALA A 43 -16.03 -3.83 -5.36
N THR A 44 -17.14 -4.35 -5.88
CA THR A 44 -17.42 -5.78 -5.95
C THR A 44 -17.71 -6.18 -7.39
N ARG A 45 -16.97 -7.16 -7.90
CA ARG A 45 -17.26 -7.76 -9.20
C ARG A 45 -18.45 -8.70 -9.06
N VAL A 46 -19.54 -8.44 -9.79
CA VAL A 46 -20.76 -9.25 -9.68
C VAL A 46 -20.85 -10.38 -10.69
N GLU A 47 -20.21 -10.24 -11.84
CA GLU A 47 -20.29 -11.21 -12.93
C GLU A 47 -18.93 -11.37 -13.64
N SER A 48 -18.74 -12.54 -14.28
CA SER A 48 -17.56 -12.88 -15.08
C SER A 48 -16.22 -12.70 -14.32
N PHE A 49 -15.11 -12.72 -15.05
CA PHE A 49 -13.76 -12.34 -14.60
C PHE A 49 -13.28 -11.03 -15.22
N ALA A 50 -14.03 -10.50 -16.18
CA ALA A 50 -13.73 -9.32 -17.00
C ALA A 50 -14.61 -8.10 -16.63
N HIS A 51 -14.39 -6.96 -17.28
CA HIS A 51 -15.06 -5.68 -17.00
C HIS A 51 -14.95 -5.25 -15.52
N GLY A 52 -13.78 -5.50 -14.93
CA GLY A 52 -13.49 -5.29 -13.50
C GLY A 52 -12.83 -3.95 -13.17
N VAL A 53 -12.64 -3.05 -14.13
CA VAL A 53 -11.85 -1.83 -13.99
C VAL A 53 -12.60 -0.76 -13.16
N CYS A 54 -11.92 -0.19 -12.19
CA CYS A 54 -12.39 0.87 -11.31
C CYS A 54 -11.34 1.99 -11.25
N PHE A 55 -11.77 3.21 -10.95
CA PHE A 55 -10.88 4.37 -10.83
C PHE A 55 -10.98 5.04 -9.46
N SER A 56 -9.95 5.79 -9.04
CA SER A 56 -10.13 6.76 -7.95
C SER A 56 -11.10 7.85 -8.37
N ARG A 57 -11.94 8.32 -7.44
CA ARG A 57 -12.92 9.38 -7.70
C ARG A 57 -12.23 10.70 -8.04
N GLU A 58 -11.21 11.04 -7.28
CA GLU A 58 -10.41 12.24 -7.46
C GLU A 58 -9.02 11.86 -7.96
N PRO A 59 -8.33 12.75 -8.69
CA PRO A 59 -6.93 12.57 -8.99
C PRO A 59 -6.11 12.56 -7.69
N LEU A 60 -5.05 11.76 -7.66
CA LEU A 60 -4.18 11.64 -6.51
C LEU A 60 -3.30 12.88 -6.36
N ALA A 61 -3.07 13.32 -5.14
CA ALA A 61 -1.99 14.26 -4.84
C ALA A 61 -0.63 13.56 -4.85
N PRO A 62 0.48 14.27 -5.11
CA PRO A 62 1.82 13.72 -4.97
C PRO A 62 2.04 13.03 -3.61
N GLY A 63 2.47 11.77 -3.64
CA GLY A 63 2.68 10.95 -2.43
C GLY A 63 1.41 10.40 -1.77
N GLN A 64 0.22 10.72 -2.29
CA GLN A 64 -1.03 10.14 -1.80
C GLN A 64 -1.15 8.70 -2.29
N VAL A 65 -1.24 7.77 -1.33
CA VAL A 65 -1.48 6.36 -1.59
C VAL A 65 -2.98 6.10 -1.75
N PHE A 66 -3.35 5.54 -2.90
CA PHE A 66 -4.66 4.91 -3.09
C PHE A 66 -4.56 3.44 -2.65
N LEU A 67 -5.08 3.12 -1.47
CA LEU A 67 -4.89 1.84 -0.80
C LEU A 67 -6.15 1.00 -0.80
N VAL A 68 -6.07 -0.22 -1.34
CA VAL A 68 -7.16 -1.20 -1.35
C VAL A 68 -6.82 -2.45 -0.54
N GLU A 69 -7.76 -2.95 0.25
CA GLU A 69 -7.72 -4.26 0.89
C GLU A 69 -8.57 -5.27 0.09
N ILE A 70 -8.03 -6.45 -0.16
CA ILE A 70 -8.77 -7.55 -0.79
C ILE A 70 -9.72 -8.18 0.24
N GLU A 71 -11.03 -7.95 0.11
CA GLU A 71 -12.03 -8.44 1.07
C GLU A 71 -12.43 -9.89 0.80
N GLU A 72 -12.65 -10.23 -0.48
CA GLU A 72 -13.19 -11.51 -0.91
C GLU A 72 -12.45 -12.04 -2.14
N LYS A 73 -12.36 -13.37 -2.21
CA LYS A 73 -11.82 -14.13 -3.33
C LYS A 73 -12.91 -15.02 -3.91
N GLU A 74 -12.83 -15.26 -5.21
CA GLU A 74 -13.72 -16.16 -5.92
C GLU A 74 -12.93 -17.41 -6.34
N LEU A 75 -13.44 -18.59 -5.96
CA LEU A 75 -12.83 -19.86 -6.31
C LEU A 75 -13.08 -20.18 -7.79
N GLY A 76 -12.19 -20.97 -8.41
CA GLY A 76 -12.30 -21.38 -9.81
C GLY A 76 -11.71 -20.40 -10.83
N TRP A 77 -11.27 -19.22 -10.41
CA TRP A 77 -10.57 -18.26 -11.26
C TRP A 77 -9.07 -18.18 -10.93
N CYS A 78 -8.24 -18.16 -11.97
CA CYS A 78 -6.79 -18.00 -11.85
C CYS A 78 -6.36 -16.63 -12.38
N GLY A 79 -5.48 -15.95 -11.64
CA GLY A 79 -4.95 -14.64 -12.02
C GLY A 79 -4.92 -13.65 -10.85
N HIS A 80 -4.34 -12.50 -11.12
CA HIS A 80 -3.99 -11.48 -10.13
C HIS A 80 -4.77 -10.19 -10.35
N LEU A 81 -5.07 -9.49 -9.24
CA LEU A 81 -5.53 -8.11 -9.30
C LEU A 81 -4.50 -7.25 -10.04
N ARG A 82 -4.96 -6.25 -10.80
CA ARG A 82 -4.08 -5.29 -11.45
C ARG A 82 -4.29 -3.90 -10.85
N LEU A 83 -3.21 -3.15 -10.71
CA LEU A 83 -3.19 -1.85 -10.05
C LEU A 83 -2.26 -0.91 -10.82
N GLY A 84 -2.60 0.38 -10.83
CA GLY A 84 -1.80 1.36 -11.54
C GLY A 84 -2.36 2.77 -11.49
N LEU A 85 -1.88 3.60 -12.41
CA LEU A 85 -2.32 4.99 -12.59
C LEU A 85 -2.74 5.25 -14.04
N THR A 86 -3.58 6.24 -14.24
CA THR A 86 -3.94 6.78 -15.57
C THR A 86 -3.99 8.31 -15.53
N ALA A 87 -3.58 8.96 -16.61
CA ALA A 87 -3.81 10.39 -16.82
C ALA A 87 -5.11 10.67 -17.60
N LEU A 88 -5.88 9.63 -17.92
CA LEU A 88 -7.21 9.77 -18.52
C LEU A 88 -8.22 10.13 -17.41
N ASP A 89 -9.02 11.16 -17.65
CA ASP A 89 -10.14 11.49 -16.76
C ASP A 89 -11.23 10.39 -16.90
N PRO A 90 -11.56 9.65 -15.83
CA PRO A 90 -12.60 8.61 -15.88
C PRO A 90 -13.95 9.12 -16.38
N ALA A 91 -14.29 10.40 -16.15
CA ALA A 91 -15.54 10.99 -16.62
C ALA A 91 -15.56 11.24 -18.14
N SER A 92 -14.39 11.30 -18.78
CA SER A 92 -14.26 11.49 -20.23
C SER A 92 -14.35 10.19 -21.04
N LEU A 93 -14.32 9.03 -20.38
CA LEU A 93 -14.40 7.73 -21.03
C LEU A 93 -15.82 7.47 -21.54
N ALA A 94 -15.96 7.28 -22.86
CA ALA A 94 -17.26 6.89 -23.45
C ALA A 94 -17.74 5.53 -22.93
N ALA A 95 -16.80 4.59 -22.74
CA ALA A 95 -17.03 3.32 -22.09
C ALA A 95 -15.74 2.85 -21.42
N VAL A 96 -15.87 2.16 -20.28
CA VAL A 96 -14.73 1.52 -19.63
C VAL A 96 -14.39 0.22 -20.37
N PRO A 97 -13.14 0.03 -20.83
CA PRO A 97 -12.73 -1.18 -21.53
C PRO A 97 -12.96 -2.46 -20.72
N GLU A 98 -13.04 -3.59 -21.43
CA GLU A 98 -13.23 -4.91 -20.81
C GLU A 98 -12.05 -5.28 -19.90
N PHE A 99 -10.82 -5.04 -20.38
CA PHE A 99 -9.61 -5.31 -19.62
C PHE A 99 -8.75 -4.06 -19.44
N SER A 100 -8.11 -3.93 -18.28
CA SER A 100 -7.06 -2.92 -18.11
C SER A 100 -5.84 -3.19 -19.02
N LEU A 101 -5.57 -4.48 -19.30
CA LEU A 101 -4.49 -4.92 -20.17
C LEU A 101 -5.03 -5.87 -21.26
N PRO A 102 -4.78 -5.60 -22.56
CA PRO A 102 -4.06 -4.44 -23.10
C PRO A 102 -4.95 -3.21 -23.32
N ASP A 103 -6.27 -3.33 -23.23
CA ASP A 103 -7.20 -2.37 -23.85
C ASP A 103 -7.09 -0.96 -23.26
N LEU A 104 -7.19 -0.81 -21.93
CA LEU A 104 -7.06 0.50 -21.29
C LEU A 104 -5.67 1.11 -21.48
N VAL A 105 -4.61 0.29 -21.41
CA VAL A 105 -3.24 0.76 -21.68
C VAL A 105 -3.05 1.21 -23.13
N SER A 106 -3.73 0.55 -24.08
CA SER A 106 -3.68 0.89 -25.50
C SER A 106 -4.34 2.23 -25.82
N LEU A 107 -5.21 2.76 -24.95
CA LEU A 107 -5.72 4.12 -25.05
C LEU A 107 -4.64 5.19 -24.77
N GLY A 108 -3.47 4.77 -24.27
CA GLY A 108 -2.39 5.66 -23.89
C GLY A 108 -2.54 6.21 -22.48
N HIS A 109 -1.44 6.80 -21.99
CA HIS A 109 -1.39 7.50 -20.69
C HIS A 109 -1.89 6.68 -19.48
N THR A 110 -1.77 5.36 -19.55
CA THR A 110 -2.17 4.43 -18.49
C THR A 110 -1.05 3.44 -18.22
N TRP A 111 -0.73 3.26 -16.93
CA TRP A 111 0.33 2.38 -16.44
C TRP A 111 -0.25 1.44 -15.39
N VAL A 112 -0.62 0.23 -15.81
CA VAL A 112 -1.27 -0.77 -14.95
C VAL A 112 -0.50 -2.08 -15.01
N PHE A 113 -0.32 -2.72 -13.85
CA PHE A 113 0.43 -3.96 -13.72
C PHE A 113 -0.32 -5.00 -12.92
N ALA A 114 -0.17 -6.27 -13.32
CA ALA A 114 -0.61 -7.39 -12.50
C ALA A 114 0.24 -7.46 -11.23
N ILE A 115 -0.42 -7.65 -10.08
CA ILE A 115 0.26 -7.78 -8.80
C ILE A 115 0.73 -9.22 -8.61
N THR A 116 2.01 -9.43 -8.92
CA THR A 116 2.72 -10.71 -8.76
C THR A 116 3.78 -10.58 -7.68
N ARG A 117 4.47 -11.69 -7.37
CA ARG A 117 5.61 -11.71 -6.44
C ARG A 117 6.82 -10.95 -7.00
N HIS A 118 7.09 -11.12 -8.30
CA HIS A 118 8.12 -10.42 -9.03
C HIS A 118 7.47 -9.20 -9.67
N HIS A 119 7.09 -8.25 -8.83
CA HIS A 119 6.47 -7.03 -9.32
C HIS A 119 7.42 -6.31 -10.29
N ASN A 120 6.87 -5.63 -11.30
CA ASN A 120 7.65 -4.89 -12.28
C ASN A 120 8.44 -3.79 -11.58
N ARG A 121 9.73 -4.02 -11.34
CA ARG A 121 10.64 -3.03 -10.79
C ARG A 121 11.46 -2.45 -11.92
N VAL A 122 11.31 -1.17 -12.20
CA VAL A 122 12.11 -0.48 -13.20
C VAL A 122 13.45 -0.09 -12.55
N PRO A 123 14.59 -0.61 -13.04
CA PRO A 123 15.90 -0.24 -12.50
C PRO A 123 16.08 1.29 -12.44
N ARG A 124 16.81 1.78 -11.45
CA ARG A 124 17.26 3.18 -11.46
C ARG A 124 18.30 3.32 -12.57
N GLU A 125 18.19 4.36 -13.39
CA GLU A 125 19.24 4.70 -14.34
C GLU A 125 20.59 4.74 -13.61
N GLY A 126 21.56 3.96 -14.10
CA GLY A 126 22.92 3.93 -13.56
C GLY A 126 23.20 2.98 -12.39
N ARG A 127 22.29 2.07 -12.00
CA ARG A 127 22.62 0.97 -11.06
C ARG A 127 22.45 -0.42 -11.71
N PRO A 128 23.45 -1.32 -11.60
CA PRO A 128 23.35 -2.67 -12.15
C PRO A 128 22.24 -3.48 -11.47
N GLU A 129 21.53 -4.28 -12.26
CA GLU A 129 20.39 -5.14 -11.84
C GLU A 129 20.73 -6.06 -10.65
N ALA A 130 22.01 -6.40 -10.47
CA ALA A 130 22.51 -7.27 -9.40
C ALA A 130 22.30 -6.72 -7.97
N GLU A 131 22.23 -5.40 -7.77
CA GLU A 131 21.90 -4.82 -6.44
C GLU A 131 20.38 -4.81 -6.15
N ALA A 132 19.54 -4.89 -7.19
CA ALA A 132 18.08 -4.84 -7.03
C ALA A 132 17.48 -6.16 -6.50
N LEU A 133 18.24 -7.27 -6.61
CA LEU A 133 17.91 -8.60 -6.07
C LEU A 133 18.52 -8.87 -4.68
N ALA A 134 19.34 -7.96 -4.14
CA ALA A 134 19.89 -8.14 -2.81
C ALA A 134 18.74 -8.09 -1.79
N PRO A 135 18.62 -9.07 -0.87
CA PRO A 135 17.62 -9.00 0.19
C PRO A 135 17.81 -7.69 0.95
N SER A 136 16.70 -7.00 1.22
CA SER A 136 16.71 -5.83 2.08
C SER A 136 17.47 -6.15 3.36
N ARG A 137 18.33 -5.22 3.77
CA ARG A 137 19.04 -5.15 5.05
C ARG A 137 18.35 -6.00 6.13
N PRO A 138 19.08 -6.84 6.92
CA PRO A 138 18.47 -7.71 7.91
C PRO A 138 17.44 -6.92 8.72
N PRO A 139 16.23 -7.48 8.95
CA PRO A 139 15.15 -6.72 9.54
C PRO A 139 15.68 -6.05 10.80
N ALA A 140 15.63 -4.72 10.83
CA ALA A 140 15.97 -3.98 12.02
C ALA A 140 15.16 -4.61 13.17
N LEU A 141 15.77 -4.78 14.34
CA LEU A 141 15.11 -5.37 15.50
C LEU A 141 13.79 -4.65 15.87
N LEU A 142 13.60 -3.43 15.33
CA LEU A 142 12.42 -2.59 15.45
C LEU A 142 11.90 -2.24 14.05
N VAL A 143 10.61 -2.53 13.81
CA VAL A 143 9.90 -2.03 12.62
C VAL A 143 9.74 -0.52 12.74
N GLU A 144 10.17 0.25 11.74
CA GLU A 144 10.00 1.70 11.75
C GLU A 144 8.51 2.08 11.63
N PRO A 145 8.04 3.14 12.32
CA PRO A 145 6.63 3.54 12.30
C PRO A 145 6.13 4.04 10.94
N TYR A 146 7.06 4.39 10.04
CA TYR A 146 6.76 4.92 8.72
C TYR A 146 7.37 4.03 7.63
N LEU A 147 6.67 3.94 6.50
CA LEU A 147 7.25 3.57 5.23
C LEU A 147 7.69 4.85 4.53
N CYS A 148 8.98 4.92 4.18
CA CYS A 148 9.54 6.04 3.44
C CYS A 148 9.61 5.67 1.95
N ILE A 149 8.92 6.44 1.11
CA ILE A 149 8.97 6.32 -0.35
C ILE A 149 9.46 7.65 -0.90
N GLU A 150 10.71 7.66 -1.36
CA GLU A 150 11.42 8.90 -1.72
C GLU A 150 11.32 9.94 -0.58
N GLN A 151 10.72 11.12 -0.82
CA GLN A 151 10.51 12.16 0.19
C GLN A 151 9.26 11.97 1.07
N PHE A 152 8.40 10.99 0.77
CA PHE A 152 7.12 10.81 1.45
C PHE A 152 7.23 9.84 2.61
N ARG A 153 6.63 10.20 3.74
CA ARG A 153 6.58 9.39 4.97
C ARG A 153 5.14 8.95 5.21
N ILE A 154 4.89 7.65 5.10
CA ILE A 154 3.55 7.08 5.16
C ILE A 154 3.45 6.20 6.42
N PRO A 155 2.49 6.43 7.34
CA PRO A 155 2.34 5.59 8.53
C PRO A 155 2.06 4.12 8.17
N ARG A 156 2.80 3.18 8.78
CA ARG A 156 2.70 1.75 8.42
C ARG A 156 1.43 1.06 8.91
N ASP A 157 0.82 1.57 9.98
CA ASP A 157 -0.29 0.94 10.71
C ASP A 157 -1.45 0.47 9.83
N ARG A 158 -1.70 1.21 8.75
CA ARG A 158 -2.78 0.94 7.82
C ARG A 158 -2.29 0.29 6.52
N LEU A 159 -0.99 0.25 6.24
CA LEU A 159 -0.46 -0.32 4.99
C LEU A 159 -0.40 -1.85 5.03
N VAL A 160 -0.23 -2.43 6.21
CA VAL A 160 -0.24 -3.88 6.39
C VAL A 160 -1.67 -4.32 6.66
N GLY A 161 -2.24 -5.08 5.75
CA GLY A 161 -3.45 -5.82 6.05
C GLY A 161 -3.05 -7.20 6.48
N ARG A 162 -3.27 -7.58 7.74
CA ARG A 162 -3.62 -8.97 8.11
C ARG A 162 -3.96 -9.14 9.58
N SER A 163 -5.20 -9.59 9.75
CA SER A 163 -5.76 -10.32 10.90
C SER A 163 -5.97 -9.51 12.17
N ARG A 164 -7.02 -9.89 12.92
CA ARG A 164 -7.32 -9.35 14.24
C ARG A 164 -6.05 -9.42 15.10
N PRO A 165 -5.80 -8.43 15.97
CA PRO A 165 -4.72 -8.52 16.95
C PRO A 165 -4.82 -9.88 17.65
N GLY A 166 -3.78 -10.71 17.54
CA GLY A 166 -3.55 -11.72 18.58
C GLY A 166 -3.29 -13.18 18.25
N LEU A 167 -2.95 -13.66 17.04
CA LEU A 167 -2.38 -15.04 17.00
C LEU A 167 -1.49 -15.41 15.79
N TYR A 168 -1.74 -14.88 14.59
CA TYR A 168 -1.11 -15.39 13.36
C TYR A 168 -0.42 -14.34 12.47
N SER A 169 -0.33 -13.06 12.86
CA SER A 169 0.27 -12.00 12.01
C SER A 169 1.67 -12.36 11.53
N HIS A 170 2.58 -12.67 12.46
CA HIS A 170 3.95 -13.08 12.18
C HIS A 170 4.06 -14.38 11.36
N LEU A 171 3.12 -15.32 11.52
CA LEU A 171 3.06 -16.54 10.72
C LEU A 171 2.63 -16.22 9.29
N LEU A 172 1.68 -15.30 9.09
CA LEU A 172 1.23 -14.90 7.76
C LEU A 172 2.33 -14.17 6.98
N ASP A 173 3.17 -13.39 7.66
CA ASP A 173 4.34 -12.74 7.05
C ASP A 173 5.36 -13.78 6.60
N GLN A 174 5.72 -14.73 7.49
CA GLN A 174 6.58 -15.86 7.11
C GLN A 174 5.98 -16.69 5.97
N LEU A 175 4.68 -16.90 5.92
CA LEU A 175 4.03 -17.62 4.82
C LEU A 175 4.06 -16.82 3.50
N CYS A 176 4.05 -15.49 3.56
CA CYS A 176 4.29 -14.65 2.38
C CYS A 176 5.74 -14.77 1.91
N GLU A 177 6.71 -14.65 2.82
CA GLU A 177 8.15 -14.79 2.55
C GLU A 177 8.50 -16.20 2.00
N LEU A 178 7.91 -17.24 2.60
CA LEU A 178 8.04 -18.64 2.21
C LEU A 178 7.15 -19.02 1.03
N ASN A 179 6.55 -18.04 0.34
CA ASN A 179 5.85 -18.25 -0.91
C ASN A 179 4.59 -19.11 -0.84
N VAL A 180 4.07 -19.35 0.37
CA VAL A 180 2.84 -20.10 0.63
C VAL A 180 1.59 -19.23 0.41
N LEU A 181 1.65 -17.94 0.73
CA LEU A 181 0.55 -16.99 0.51
C LEU A 181 0.89 -16.00 -0.61
N PRO A 182 0.01 -15.82 -1.63
CA PRO A 182 0.28 -14.88 -2.71
C PRO A 182 0.15 -13.42 -2.25
N PRO A 183 0.82 -12.46 -2.91
CA PRO A 183 0.69 -11.02 -2.66
C PRO A 183 -0.76 -10.54 -2.73
N THR A 184 -1.58 -11.20 -3.55
CA THR A 184 -3.01 -10.90 -3.73
C THR A 184 -3.93 -11.81 -2.91
N ALA A 185 -3.50 -12.37 -1.78
CA ALA A 185 -4.39 -13.16 -0.92
C ALA A 185 -5.45 -12.26 -0.24
N ARG A 186 -6.48 -12.89 0.33
CA ARG A 186 -7.48 -12.18 1.14
C ARG A 186 -6.78 -11.42 2.28
N ARG A 187 -7.26 -10.20 2.58
CA ARG A 187 -6.69 -9.24 3.53
C ARG A 187 -5.37 -8.59 3.11
N SER A 188 -4.78 -8.94 1.96
CA SER A 188 -3.68 -8.14 1.43
C SER A 188 -4.13 -6.70 1.19
N ARG A 189 -3.25 -5.76 1.51
CA ARG A 189 -3.39 -4.34 1.19
C ARG A 189 -2.41 -3.95 0.10
N LEU A 190 -2.94 -3.34 -0.96
CA LEU A 190 -2.22 -2.98 -2.17
C LEU A 190 -2.44 -1.50 -2.42
N GLY A 191 -1.34 -0.75 -2.53
CA GLY A 191 -1.34 0.70 -2.68
C GLY A 191 -0.66 1.13 -3.98
N VAL A 192 -1.11 2.24 -4.53
CA VAL A 192 -0.41 2.93 -5.64
C VAL A 192 -0.31 4.41 -5.31
N LEU A 193 0.83 5.00 -5.65
CA LEU A 193 1.09 6.43 -5.54
C LEU A 193 2.02 6.88 -6.67
N PHE A 194 2.19 8.20 -6.82
CA PHE A 194 3.25 8.76 -7.64
C PHE A 194 4.12 9.75 -6.87
N CYS A 195 5.38 9.81 -7.26
CA CYS A 195 6.42 10.67 -6.73
C CYS A 195 6.93 11.60 -7.84
N PRO A 196 6.64 12.92 -7.79
CA PRO A 196 7.16 13.88 -8.75
C PRO A 196 8.68 13.97 -8.73
N ARG A 197 9.26 14.19 -9.90
CA ARG A 197 10.68 14.40 -10.14
C ARG A 197 10.96 15.87 -10.53
N PRO A 198 12.21 16.34 -10.36
CA PRO A 198 12.60 17.70 -10.74
C PRO A 198 12.45 18.02 -12.24
N ASP A 199 12.43 17.00 -13.10
CA ASP A 199 12.30 17.13 -14.56
C ASP A 199 10.85 17.32 -15.04
N GLY A 200 9.89 17.44 -14.11
CA GLY A 200 8.46 17.57 -14.43
C GLY A 200 7.75 16.24 -14.71
N THR A 201 8.46 15.11 -14.59
CA THR A 201 7.87 13.76 -14.66
C THR A 201 7.59 13.19 -13.27
N ALA A 202 7.01 12.00 -13.19
CA ALA A 202 6.81 11.27 -11.94
C ALA A 202 7.16 9.79 -12.08
N ASP A 203 7.56 9.20 -10.95
CA ASP A 203 7.65 7.76 -10.75
C ASP A 203 6.36 7.25 -10.12
N MET A 204 5.79 6.18 -10.66
CA MET A 204 4.73 5.43 -10.02
C MET A 204 5.32 4.34 -9.14
N HIS A 205 4.85 4.23 -7.89
CA HIS A 205 5.24 3.18 -6.95
C HIS A 205 4.04 2.32 -6.59
N ILE A 206 4.30 1.04 -6.36
CA ILE A 206 3.32 0.09 -5.84
C ILE A 206 3.74 -0.37 -4.46
N VAL A 207 2.80 -0.34 -3.52
CA VAL A 207 2.97 -0.79 -2.14
C VAL A 207 2.23 -2.10 -1.95
N ILE A 208 2.89 -3.11 -1.39
CA ILE A 208 2.28 -4.41 -1.08
C ILE A 208 2.50 -4.67 0.41
N ASN A 209 1.42 -4.72 1.19
CA ASN A 209 1.43 -5.00 2.63
C ASN A 209 2.49 -4.20 3.41
N GLY A 210 2.59 -2.90 3.16
CA GLY A 210 3.53 -2.02 3.87
C GLY A 210 4.98 -2.06 3.36
N GLU A 211 5.23 -2.74 2.25
CA GLU A 211 6.51 -2.71 1.55
C GLU A 211 6.39 -1.93 0.23
N ASP A 212 7.35 -1.04 -0.04
CA ASP A 212 7.47 -0.35 -1.33
C ASP A 212 8.21 -1.24 -2.33
N MET A 213 7.57 -1.52 -3.47
CA MET A 213 8.18 -2.29 -4.56
C MET A 213 9.18 -1.46 -5.40
N GLY A 214 9.28 -0.17 -5.12
CA GLY A 214 10.06 0.79 -5.87
C GLY A 214 9.32 1.30 -7.12
N PRO A 215 10.02 2.04 -7.99
CA PRO A 215 9.42 2.62 -9.19
C PRO A 215 8.96 1.52 -10.17
N SER A 216 7.65 1.37 -10.30
CA SER A 216 7.00 0.44 -11.22
C SER A 216 6.84 1.01 -12.63
N ALA A 217 6.76 2.33 -12.76
CA ALA A 217 6.80 3.06 -14.02
C ALA A 217 7.45 4.44 -13.80
N ARG A 218 8.09 4.98 -14.85
CA ARG A 218 8.76 6.28 -14.83
C ARG A 218 8.25 7.14 -15.97
N GLY A 219 8.50 8.45 -15.89
CA GLY A 219 8.15 9.37 -16.98
C GLY A 219 6.66 9.70 -17.05
N LEU A 220 5.90 9.49 -15.95
CA LEU A 220 4.50 9.88 -15.90
C LEU A 220 4.38 11.42 -15.93
N PRO A 221 3.33 11.98 -16.53
CA PRO A 221 3.17 13.44 -16.61
C PRO A 221 2.76 14.01 -15.25
N ALA A 222 3.71 14.52 -14.46
CA ALA A 222 3.43 14.99 -13.09
C ALA A 222 2.57 16.25 -13.02
N ALA A 223 2.50 17.01 -14.12
CA ALA A 223 1.66 18.20 -14.24
C ALA A 223 0.19 17.88 -14.59
N GLN A 224 -0.12 16.65 -14.97
CA GLN A 224 -1.47 16.22 -15.31
C GLN A 224 -2.14 15.53 -14.10
N PRO A 225 -3.48 15.59 -13.99
CA PRO A 225 -4.21 14.79 -13.01
C PRO A 225 -3.96 13.29 -13.24
N LEU A 226 -3.54 12.58 -12.19
CA LEU A 226 -3.34 11.13 -12.23
C LEU A 226 -4.36 10.42 -11.34
N TYR A 227 -5.15 9.53 -11.91
CA TYR A 227 -6.15 8.73 -11.21
C TYR A 227 -5.61 7.33 -10.92
N ALA A 228 -5.98 6.76 -9.78
CA ALA A 228 -5.71 5.35 -9.51
C ALA A 228 -6.58 4.45 -10.39
N VAL A 229 -6.03 3.33 -10.81
CA VAL A 229 -6.74 2.29 -11.57
C VAL A 229 -6.63 0.97 -10.82
N VAL A 230 -7.77 0.33 -10.57
CA VAL A 230 -7.85 -1.01 -9.98
C VAL A 230 -8.67 -1.91 -10.91
N ASP A 231 -8.08 -3.00 -11.38
CA ASP A 231 -8.81 -4.03 -12.12
C ASP A 231 -9.11 -5.20 -11.17
N VAL A 232 -10.38 -5.32 -10.74
CA VAL A 232 -10.88 -6.41 -9.88
C VAL A 232 -10.99 -7.69 -10.72
N PHE A 233 -9.82 -8.24 -11.03
CA PHE A 233 -9.63 -9.29 -12.03
C PHE A 233 -9.47 -10.68 -11.42
N ALA A 234 -9.89 -11.69 -12.19
CA ALA A 234 -9.70 -13.12 -11.90
C ALA A 234 -10.13 -13.52 -10.47
N SER A 235 -9.22 -14.08 -9.67
CA SER A 235 -9.52 -14.62 -8.34
C SER A 235 -10.03 -13.59 -7.32
N THR A 236 -9.91 -12.29 -7.59
CA THR A 236 -10.34 -11.22 -6.67
C THR A 236 -11.80 -10.87 -6.91
N LYS A 237 -12.65 -10.98 -5.88
CA LYS A 237 -14.10 -10.73 -5.98
C LYS A 237 -14.46 -9.31 -5.55
N SER A 238 -13.89 -8.84 -4.46
CA SER A 238 -14.13 -7.49 -3.97
C SER A 238 -12.92 -6.90 -3.26
N VAL A 239 -12.84 -5.57 -3.35
CA VAL A 239 -11.82 -4.75 -2.70
C VAL A 239 -12.48 -3.61 -1.93
N ARG A 240 -11.84 -3.16 -0.86
CA ARG A 240 -12.27 -2.02 -0.04
C ARG A 240 -11.15 -1.01 0.13
N LEU A 241 -11.47 0.27 0.02
CA LEU A 241 -10.53 1.35 0.30
C LEU A 241 -10.20 1.41 1.78
N VAL A 242 -8.91 1.51 2.06
CA VAL A 242 -8.37 1.76 3.39
C VAL A 242 -7.97 3.22 3.45
N GLN A 243 -8.65 3.99 4.30
CA GLN A 243 -8.34 5.39 4.50
C GLN A 243 -7.04 5.53 5.28
N LEU A 244 -6.15 6.37 4.77
CA LEU A 244 -4.88 6.71 5.39
C LEU A 244 -4.98 8.10 6.00
N GLU A 245 -4.67 8.17 7.28
CA GLU A 245 -4.46 9.42 8.01
C GLU A 245 -2.98 9.77 7.90
N TYR A 246 -2.66 10.96 7.39
CA TYR A 246 -1.29 11.35 7.11
C TYR A 246 -0.75 12.18 8.27
N GLY A 247 0.48 11.89 8.69
CA GLY A 247 1.20 12.73 9.65
C GLY A 247 1.71 11.97 10.86
N LEU A 248 0.86 11.20 11.54
CA LEU A 248 1.25 10.48 12.76
C LEU A 248 0.76 9.01 12.75
N PRO A 249 1.61 8.06 13.16
CA PRO A 249 1.20 6.73 13.53
C PRO A 249 0.24 6.78 14.72
N SER A 250 -0.54 5.73 14.85
CA SER A 250 -1.41 5.52 15.99
C SER A 250 -0.63 5.57 17.30
N LEU A 251 -1.30 6.04 18.36
CA LEU A 251 -0.77 5.99 19.71
C LEU A 251 -0.35 4.57 20.10
N GLN A 252 -1.11 3.57 19.64
CA GLN A 252 -0.81 2.17 19.86
C GLN A 252 0.57 1.78 19.30
N THR A 253 0.88 2.15 18.06
CA THR A 253 2.20 1.93 17.44
C THR A 253 3.30 2.70 18.15
N LEU A 254 3.06 3.97 18.50
CA LEU A 254 4.06 4.78 19.20
C LEU A 254 4.39 4.19 20.58
N CYS A 255 3.37 3.83 21.37
CA CYS A 255 3.54 3.16 22.66
C CYS A 255 4.30 1.84 22.53
N ARG A 256 3.99 1.03 21.51
CA ARG A 256 4.70 -0.21 21.22
C ARG A 256 6.19 0.02 21.02
N LEU A 257 6.53 1.01 20.18
CA LEU A 257 7.92 1.32 19.87
C LEU A 257 8.68 1.82 21.10
N VAL A 258 8.04 2.62 21.95
CA VAL A 258 8.64 3.06 23.22
C VAL A 258 8.91 1.86 24.12
N ILE A 259 7.95 0.93 24.25
CA ILE A 259 8.12 -0.29 25.05
C ILE A 259 9.26 -1.13 24.48
N GLN A 260 9.23 -1.45 23.19
CA GLN A 260 10.24 -2.28 22.52
C GLN A 260 11.65 -1.68 22.61
N ARG A 261 11.78 -0.35 22.58
CA ARG A 261 13.07 0.34 22.79
C ARG A 261 13.55 0.31 24.23
N SER A 262 12.64 0.16 25.18
CA SER A 262 12.92 0.15 26.62
C SER A 262 13.22 -1.25 27.17
N VAL A 263 12.97 -2.31 26.38
CA VAL A 263 13.32 -3.70 26.74
C VAL A 263 14.52 -4.20 25.96
N VAL A 264 15.39 -4.93 26.66
CA VAL A 264 16.68 -5.41 26.13
C VAL A 264 16.50 -6.53 25.09
N HIS A 265 15.46 -7.36 25.24
CA HIS A 265 15.15 -8.47 24.32
C HIS A 265 13.63 -8.72 24.25
N ARG A 266 13.14 -9.24 23.11
CA ARG A 266 11.70 -9.53 22.88
C ARG A 266 11.09 -10.42 23.97
N LEU A 267 11.84 -11.38 24.50
CA LEU A 267 11.39 -12.25 25.60
C LEU A 267 11.21 -11.51 26.94
N ALA A 268 11.90 -10.39 27.15
CA ALA A 268 11.73 -9.58 28.37
C ALA A 268 10.33 -8.94 28.47
N ILE A 269 9.59 -8.88 27.35
CA ILE A 269 8.19 -8.42 27.32
C ILE A 269 7.29 -9.33 28.17
N ASP A 270 7.62 -10.62 28.34
CA ASP A 270 6.87 -11.53 29.21
C ASP A 270 6.88 -11.10 30.68
N GLY A 271 7.97 -10.47 31.12
CA GLY A 271 8.12 -9.96 32.48
C GLY A 271 7.37 -8.66 32.76
N LEU A 272 6.85 -7.97 31.73
CA LEU A 272 6.12 -6.72 31.94
C LEU A 272 4.77 -6.99 32.61
N HIS A 273 4.31 -6.07 33.46
CA HIS A 273 2.98 -6.13 34.07
C HIS A 273 1.89 -5.61 33.10
N LEU A 274 1.84 -6.19 31.91
CA LEU A 274 0.88 -5.86 30.86
C LEU A 274 -0.10 -7.02 30.62
N PRO A 275 -1.35 -6.74 30.22
CA PRO A 275 -2.27 -7.75 29.71
C PRO A 275 -1.66 -8.56 28.57
N LYS A 276 -2.02 -9.85 28.48
CA LYS A 276 -1.48 -10.78 27.46
C LYS A 276 -1.58 -10.21 26.03
N GLY A 277 -2.73 -9.63 25.67
CA GLY A 277 -2.93 -9.04 24.34
C GLY A 277 -1.93 -7.92 24.01
N LEU A 278 -1.55 -7.08 25.00
CA LEU A 278 -0.54 -6.04 24.79
C LEU A 278 0.88 -6.61 24.73
N LYS A 279 1.18 -7.68 25.49
CA LYS A 279 2.45 -8.42 25.37
C LYS A 279 2.61 -9.02 23.98
N ASP A 280 1.58 -9.70 23.50
CA ASP A 280 1.57 -10.32 22.17
C ASP A 280 1.71 -9.26 21.07
N PHE A 281 0.97 -8.15 21.19
CA PHE A 281 1.10 -7.00 20.29
C PHE A 281 2.52 -6.41 20.29
N CYS A 282 3.16 -6.25 21.45
CA CYS A 282 4.54 -5.74 21.52
C CYS A 282 5.58 -6.74 21.00
N LYS A 283 5.26 -8.04 20.94
CA LYS A 283 6.19 -9.06 20.46
C LYS A 283 6.07 -9.33 18.97
N TYR A 284 4.85 -9.37 18.44
CA TYR A 284 4.57 -9.98 17.14
C TYR A 284 4.05 -9.01 16.09
N GLU A 285 3.88 -7.73 16.45
CA GLU A 285 3.57 -6.66 15.51
C GLU A 285 4.70 -5.62 15.51
#